data_AF-A0A392RU37-F1
#
_entry.id   AF-A0A392RU37-F1
#
_cell.length_a   1.000
_cell.length_b   1.000
_cell.length_c   1.000
_cell.angle_alpha   90.00
_cell.angle_beta   90.00
_cell.angle_gamma   90.00
#
_symmetry.space_group_name_H-M   'P 1'
#
loop_
_entity.id
_entity.type
_entity.pdbx_description
1 polymer ?
#
loop_
_entity_poly.entity_id
_entity_poly.type
_entity_poly.pdbx_seq_one_letter_code
_entity_poly.pdbx_strand_id
1 'polypeptide(L)'
;PLFEIVGCTSTDKTFGLGFVWALQQVQMLLMDEDSGPNVIVTDRDAALMSAIPNVFLNATPLVCRFHVKKNVSARCSALCKIKHGRMRSRGKSLTR
;
A
#
# COMPACT_ATOMS: atom_id res chain seq x y z
N PRO A 1 -0.44 7.72 6.93
CA PRO A 1 -1.13 7.85 5.63
C PRO A 1 -0.08 8.05 4.53
N LEU A 2 0.35 6.97 3.89
CA LEU A 2 1.18 7.04 2.70
C LEU A 2 0.25 6.85 1.51
N PHE A 3 0.07 7.94 0.75
CA PHE A 3 -0.43 7.98 -0.63
C PHE A 3 -1.61 7.05 -0.99
N GLU A 4 -2.83 7.58 -0.91
CA GLU A 4 -4.02 6.96 -1.52
C GLU A 4 -4.21 7.58 -2.92
N ILE A 5 -3.70 6.91 -3.96
CA ILE A 5 -4.10 7.23 -5.34
C ILE A 5 -5.37 6.46 -5.62
N VAL A 6 -6.52 7.14 -5.55
CA VAL A 6 -7.81 6.56 -5.94
C VAL A 6 -7.91 6.58 -7.45
N GLY A 7 -7.33 5.57 -8.10
CA GLY A 7 -7.64 5.25 -9.49
C GLY A 7 -8.97 4.49 -9.54
N CYS A 8 -10.08 5.19 -9.81
CA CYS A 8 -11.36 4.53 -10.01
C CYS A 8 -11.46 4.02 -11.45
N THR A 9 -11.23 2.72 -11.65
CA THR A 9 -11.65 2.01 -12.87
C THR A 9 -12.96 1.29 -12.58
N SER A 10 -13.94 1.33 -13.49
CA SER A 10 -15.31 0.79 -13.29
C SER A 10 -15.40 -0.72 -13.05
N THR A 11 -14.26 -1.41 -13.01
CA THR A 11 -14.13 -2.78 -12.57
C THR A 11 -13.34 -2.75 -11.27
N ASP A 12 -13.96 -3.26 -10.20
CA ASP A 12 -13.49 -3.34 -8.81
C ASP A 12 -12.28 -4.28 -8.65
N LYS A 13 -11.33 -4.18 -9.59
CA LYS A 13 -10.15 -5.00 -9.78
C LYS A 13 -8.98 -4.06 -9.94
N THR A 14 -8.19 -3.94 -8.88
CA THR A 14 -6.92 -3.21 -8.88
C THR A 14 -5.89 -4.03 -9.65
N PHE A 15 -6.02 -4.07 -10.98
CA PHE A 15 -5.01 -4.67 -11.84
C PHE A 15 -3.76 -3.79 -11.75
N GLY A 16 -2.57 -4.40 -11.69
CA GLY A 16 -1.27 -3.71 -11.51
C GLY A 16 -0.95 -2.58 -12.50
N LEU A 17 -1.78 -2.36 -13.51
CA LEU A 17 -1.75 -1.24 -14.45
C LEU A 17 -1.76 0.13 -13.75
N GLY A 18 -2.53 0.29 -12.65
CA GLY A 18 -2.59 1.57 -11.92
C GLY A 18 -1.26 1.94 -11.26
N PHE A 19 -0.54 0.94 -10.74
CA PHE A 19 0.77 1.16 -10.12
C PHE A 19 1.84 1.48 -11.15
N VAL A 20 1.81 0.86 -12.34
CA VAL A 20 2.75 1.18 -13.42
C VAL A 20 2.63 2.66 -13.82
N TRP A 21 1.41 3.14 -14.09
CA TRP A 21 1.20 4.54 -14.45
C TRP A 21 1.64 5.49 -13.33
N ALA A 22 1.28 5.20 -12.08
CA ALA A 22 1.66 6.02 -10.94
C ALA A 22 3.19 6.07 -10.75
N LEU A 23 3.88 4.93 -10.88
CA LEU A 23 5.34 4.86 -10.80
C LEU A 23 6.00 5.63 -11.94
N GLN A 24 5.44 5.59 -13.16
CA GLN A 24 5.93 6.40 -14.28
C GLN A 24 5.79 7.90 -14.00
N GLN A 25 4.67 8.35 -13.44
CA GLN A 25 4.53 9.77 -13.05
C GLN A 25 5.57 10.15 -11.99
N VAL A 26 5.81 9.27 -11.03
CA VAL A 26 6.85 9.48 -10.00
C VAL A 26 8.25 9.51 -10.62
N GLN A 27 8.54 8.64 -11.59
CA GLN A 27 9.80 8.67 -12.34
C GLN A 27 10.02 10.02 -13.04
N MET A 28 9.01 10.49 -13.79
CA MET A 28 9.03 11.78 -14.48
C MET A 28 9.22 12.97 -13.52
N LEU A 29 8.68 12.87 -12.30
CA LEU A 29 8.80 13.92 -11.28
C LEU A 29 10.13 13.87 -10.54
N LEU A 30 10.70 12.68 -10.34
CA LEU A 30 11.85 12.49 -9.49
C LEU A 30 13.17 12.75 -10.21
N MET A 31 13.33 12.33 -11.47
CA MET A 31 14.69 12.21 -12.01
C MET A 31 14.79 12.16 -13.55
N ASP A 32 15.90 12.72 -14.04
CA ASP A 32 16.50 12.49 -15.37
C ASP A 32 16.80 10.98 -15.53
N GLU A 33 16.62 10.43 -16.73
CA GLU A 33 16.47 8.98 -17.05
C GLU A 33 17.45 8.02 -16.31
N ASP A 34 18.65 8.49 -15.94
CA ASP A 34 19.72 7.68 -15.32
C ASP A 34 19.81 7.76 -13.79
N SER A 35 19.00 8.58 -13.11
CA SER A 35 19.19 8.89 -11.68
C SER A 35 18.14 8.29 -10.73
N GLY A 36 17.44 7.24 -11.17
CA GLY A 36 16.37 6.59 -10.40
C GLY A 36 16.81 5.95 -9.06
N PRO A 37 15.86 5.67 -8.16
CA PRO A 37 16.15 5.10 -6.85
C PRO A 37 16.70 3.66 -6.94
N ASN A 38 17.77 3.36 -6.21
CA ASN A 38 18.29 1.98 -6.09
C ASN A 38 17.40 1.05 -5.25
N VAL A 39 16.58 1.62 -4.37
CA VAL A 39 15.76 0.86 -3.42
C VAL A 39 14.39 1.52 -3.28
N ILE A 40 13.33 0.71 -3.40
CA ILE A 40 11.95 1.13 -3.16
C ILE A 40 11.38 0.31 -2.01
N VAL A 41 10.87 0.98 -0.98
CA VAL A 41 10.35 0.31 0.23
C VAL A 41 8.83 0.34 0.22
N THR A 42 8.20 -0.83 0.18
CA THR A 42 6.74 -1.01 0.06
C THR A 42 6.16 -1.80 1.23
N ASP A 43 4.85 -1.83 1.38
CA ASP A 43 4.13 -2.62 2.40
C ASP A 43 3.84 -4.08 1.96
N ARG A 44 4.57 -4.59 0.97
CA ARG A 44 4.44 -5.93 0.36
C ARG A 44 3.17 -6.11 -0.51
N ASP A 45 2.64 -5.04 -1.08
CA ASP A 45 1.60 -5.16 -2.10
C ASP A 45 2.16 -5.90 -3.34
N ALA A 46 1.50 -7.00 -3.73
CA ALA A 46 1.95 -7.87 -4.82
C ALA A 46 1.85 -7.20 -6.19
N ALA A 47 0.80 -6.39 -6.40
CA ALA A 47 0.62 -5.65 -7.65
C ALA A 47 1.69 -4.56 -7.78
N LEU A 48 1.98 -3.83 -6.70
CA LEU A 48 3.05 -2.83 -6.66
C LEU A 48 4.44 -3.47 -6.87
N MET A 49 4.74 -4.56 -6.19
CA MET A 49 6.04 -5.25 -6.37
C MET A 49 6.23 -5.81 -7.77
N SER A 50 5.15 -6.23 -8.43
CA SER A 50 5.20 -6.63 -9.85
C SER A 50 5.38 -5.44 -10.79
N ALA A 51 4.92 -4.25 -10.42
CA ALA A 51 4.97 -3.05 -11.25
C ALA A 51 6.36 -2.38 -11.21
N ILE A 52 7.05 -2.41 -10.07
CA ILE A 52 8.37 -1.79 -9.86
C ILE A 52 9.40 -2.13 -10.95
N PRO A 53 9.67 -3.41 -11.28
CA PRO A 53 10.68 -3.74 -12.30
C PRO A 53 10.31 -3.27 -13.71
N ASN A 54 9.04 -2.92 -13.97
CA ASN A 54 8.64 -2.38 -15.28
C ASN A 54 8.96 -0.89 -15.44
N VAL A 55 9.21 -0.17 -14.34
CA VAL A 55 9.43 1.28 -14.34
C VAL A 55 10.84 1.61 -13.83
N PHE A 56 11.27 0.96 -12.75
CA PHE A 56 12.58 1.13 -12.16
C PHE A 56 13.36 -0.17 -12.24
N LEU A 57 14.02 -0.42 -13.38
CA LEU A 57 14.76 -1.66 -13.66
C LEU A 57 15.86 -1.94 -12.63
N ASN A 58 16.48 -0.90 -12.08
CA ASN A 58 17.58 -1.00 -11.13
C ASN A 58 17.13 -0.95 -9.66
N ALA A 59 15.84 -0.70 -9.41
CA ALA A 59 15.33 -0.59 -8.05
C ALA A 59 15.04 -1.96 -7.46
N THR A 60 15.60 -2.22 -6.27
CA THR A 60 15.22 -3.41 -5.49
C THR A 60 13.98 -3.11 -4.64
N PRO A 61 12.85 -3.82 -4.84
CA PRO A 61 11.69 -3.69 -3.96
C PRO A 61 11.95 -4.38 -2.61
N LEU A 62 11.82 -3.63 -1.52
CA LEU A 62 11.98 -4.12 -0.15
C LEU A 62 10.68 -3.97 0.64
N VAL A 63 10.51 -4.82 1.66
CA VAL A 63 9.37 -4.75 2.57
C VAL A 63 9.67 -3.80 3.74
N CYS A 64 8.78 -2.84 3.96
CA CYS A 64 8.83 -1.89 5.04
C CYS A 64 8.58 -2.57 6.40
N ARG A 65 9.60 -2.61 7.26
CA ARG A 65 9.49 -3.16 8.63
C ARG A 65 8.42 -2.44 9.47
N PHE A 66 8.26 -1.12 9.29
CA PHE A 66 7.25 -0.34 10.00
C PHE A 66 5.83 -0.76 9.60
N HIS A 67 5.54 -0.88 8.30
CA HIS A 67 4.23 -1.33 7.83
C HIS A 67 3.94 -2.78 8.23
N VAL A 68 4.94 -3.67 8.17
CA VAL A 68 4.80 -5.04 8.68
C VAL A 68 4.42 -5.02 10.16
N LYS A 69 5.15 -4.27 11.00
CA LYS A 69 4.85 -4.15 12.43
C LYS A 69 3.43 -3.64 12.66
N LYS A 70 3.00 -2.61 11.93
CA LYS A 70 1.65 -2.05 12.03
C LYS A 70 0.57 -3.06 11.62
N ASN A 71 0.77 -3.76 10.50
CA ASN A 71 -0.16 -4.76 9.98
C ASN A 71 -0.29 -5.95 10.93
N VAL A 72 0.83 -6.46 11.44
CA VAL A 72 0.86 -7.54 12.44
C VAL A 72 0.15 -7.09 13.72
N SER A 73 0.49 -5.92 14.26
CA SER A 73 -0.14 -5.39 15.48
C SER A 73 -1.66 -5.25 15.33
N ALA A 74 -2.14 -4.76 14.18
CA ALA A 74 -3.57 -4.62 13.90
C ALA A 74 -4.28 -5.98 13.85
N ARG A 75 -3.69 -6.96 13.17
CA ARG A 75 -4.23 -8.33 13.07
C ARG A 75 -4.21 -9.06 14.41
N CYS A 76 -3.11 -8.98 15.15
CA CYS A 76 -3.01 -9.56 16.49
C CYS A 76 -4.03 -8.92 17.44
N SER A 77 -4.20 -7.60 17.40
CA SER A 77 -5.21 -6.91 18.22
C SER A 77 -6.64 -7.35 17.87
N ALA A 78 -6.93 -7.58 16.58
CA ALA A 78 -8.23 -8.09 16.15
C ALA A 78 -8.48 -9.53 16.64
N LEU A 79 -7.47 -10.40 16.56
CA LEU A 79 -7.55 -11.78 17.04
C LEU A 79 -7.68 -11.86 18.57
N CYS A 80 -6.93 -11.05 19.32
CA CYS A 80 -6.99 -11.04 20.78
C CYS A 80 -8.32 -10.46 21.29
N LYS A 81 -8.95 -9.52 20.58
CA LYS A 81 -10.30 -9.03 20.90
C LYS A 81 -11.39 -10.10 20.77
N ILE A 82 -11.15 -11.20 20.05
CA ILE A 82 -12.11 -12.30 19.89
C ILE A 82 -12.16 -13.22 21.13
N LYS A 83 -11.14 -13.19 22.01
CA LYS A 83 -11.06 -14.09 23.18
C LYS A 83 -11.73 -13.60 24.47
N HIS A 84 -12.30 -12.40 24.49
CA HIS A 84 -13.16 -11.96 25.60
C HIS A 84 -14.57 -11.70 25.07
N GLY A 85 -15.53 -12.55 25.48
CA GLY A 85 -16.87 -12.61 24.92
C GLY A 85 -17.62 -11.27 24.91
N ARG A 86 -18.43 -11.11 23.85
CA ARG A 86 -19.70 -10.35 23.78
C ARG A 86 -19.65 -8.85 24.14
N MET A 87 -19.69 -7.98 23.11
CA MET A 87 -20.90 -7.22 22.74
C MET A 87 -20.66 -6.40 21.44
N ARG A 88 -21.50 -6.63 20.41
CA ARG A 88 -21.74 -5.63 19.35
C ARG A 88 -22.47 -4.46 20.02
N SER A 89 -21.85 -3.29 20.06
CA SER A 89 -22.59 -2.03 20.12
C SER A 89 -22.21 -1.21 18.90
N ARG A 90 -23.11 -1.25 17.90
CA ARG A 90 -23.22 -0.21 16.87
C ARG A 90 -23.60 1.08 17.59
N GLY A 91 -22.62 1.84 18.06
CA GLY A 91 -22.83 3.23 18.46
C GLY A 91 -22.77 4.11 17.21
N LYS A 92 -23.92 4.46 16.64
CA LYS A 92 -24.02 5.61 15.73
C LYS A 92 -23.73 6.86 16.56
N SER A 93 -22.66 7.58 16.26
CA SER A 93 -22.47 8.92 16.82
C SER A 93 -23.36 9.88 16.02
N LEU A 94 -24.45 10.34 16.64
CA LEU A 94 -25.07 11.60 16.26
C LEU A 94 -24.04 12.69 16.55
N THR A 95 -23.64 13.45 15.54
CA THR A 95 -22.96 14.73 15.73
C THR A 95 -24.02 15.80 15.93
N ARG A 96 -23.81 16.59 16.98
CA ARG A 96 -24.62 17.72 17.44
C ARG A 96 -24.44 18.92 16.52
#